data_AF-A0A1B3E5Z1-F1
#
_entry.id   AF-A0A1B3E5Z1-F1
#
_cell.length_a   1.000
_cell.length_b   1.000
_cell.length_c   1.000
_cell.angle_alpha   90.00
_cell.angle_beta   90.00
_cell.angle_gamma   90.00
#
_symmetry.space_group_name_H-M   'P 1'
#
loop_
_entity.id
_entity.type
_entity.pdbx_description
1 polymer ?
#
loop_
_entity_poly.entity_id
_entity_poly.type
_entity_poly.pdbx_seq_one_letter_code
_entity_poly.pdbx_strand_id
1 'polypeptide(L)'
;MPNKQPLERRIIAAFVLMTFIVSGTFSLGIVGIVHFIEEHLVSEELGRELEFAINEELKHDQPARIDANTRFFSTHAGHGNLPLRFSGLPEGFSEVLDGDEAYYVFKRSHGGHDDVMVEEQHEFEARERALFDVVLAGFLLSVVGAWGLGRLLARRVMAPVRRLAQQVRHRDQLLPMAPRLAPDYPDDEIGHLADAFDETLGQLRHSLERERLFTSDVSHELRTPLMVIASSCELLHDAPHLGAMERAQVARIARASAEMHDLVQTFLQLARAGQPDGSLADKVDLGDLAAEQYRQWSPQFQAKGLAFALLDEGADAERYAAPQLRTVMSNLLRNALHYTEQGAVRLILGVDGFRVEDSGLGIPEEEQELIFHSFVRGQQARGEGLGLGLSLVRRICQQQGWEVRVESSGESGSCFSVILVDGR
;
A
#
# COMPACT_ATOMS: atom_id res chain seq x y z
N MET A 1 10.71 6.12 -11.34
CA MET A 1 10.86 4.96 -10.45
C MET A 1 10.68 3.70 -11.29
N PRO A 2 11.59 2.71 -11.26
CA PRO A 2 11.46 1.54 -12.11
C PRO A 2 10.18 0.80 -11.73
N ASN A 3 9.39 0.49 -12.75
CA ASN A 3 8.08 -0.16 -12.67
C ASN A 3 8.26 -1.54 -12.02
N LYS A 4 8.21 -1.59 -10.67
CA LYS A 4 8.37 -2.82 -9.89
C LYS A 4 7.16 -3.69 -10.19
N GLN A 5 7.29 -4.56 -11.19
CA GLN A 5 6.26 -5.53 -11.51
C GLN A 5 5.94 -6.36 -10.25
N PRO A 6 4.65 -6.59 -9.95
CA PRO A 6 4.25 -7.36 -8.78
C PRO A 6 4.90 -8.75 -8.82
N LEU A 7 5.33 -9.24 -7.64
CA LEU A 7 6.02 -10.54 -7.49
C LEU A 7 5.26 -11.69 -8.17
N GLU A 8 3.93 -11.62 -8.17
CA GLU A 8 3.03 -12.52 -8.92
C GLU A 8 3.40 -12.64 -10.42
N ARG A 9 3.66 -11.52 -11.10
CA ARG A 9 4.02 -11.54 -12.54
C ARG A 9 5.39 -12.16 -12.77
N ARG A 10 6.33 -11.96 -11.85
CA ARG A 10 7.68 -12.54 -11.96
C ARG A 10 7.65 -14.05 -11.80
N ILE A 11 6.82 -14.56 -10.88
CA ILE A 11 6.61 -16.02 -10.71
C ILE A 11 5.98 -16.61 -11.97
N ILE A 12 4.91 -16.00 -12.50
CA ILE A 12 4.26 -16.48 -13.73
C ILE A 12 5.24 -16.47 -14.91
N ALA A 13 6.00 -15.37 -15.09
CA ALA A 13 6.97 -15.25 -16.16
C ALA A 13 8.09 -16.30 -16.05
N ALA A 14 8.57 -16.60 -14.85
CA ALA A 14 9.58 -17.63 -14.63
C ALA A 14 9.07 -19.03 -14.99
N PHE A 15 7.85 -19.39 -14.57
CA PHE A 15 7.23 -20.67 -14.92
C PHE A 15 7.03 -20.81 -16.44
N VAL A 16 6.46 -19.78 -17.09
CA VAL A 16 6.24 -19.79 -18.54
C VAL A 16 7.56 -19.88 -19.30
N LEU A 17 8.58 -19.10 -18.90
CA LEU A 17 9.89 -19.10 -19.53
C LEU A 17 10.58 -20.47 -19.38
N MET A 18 10.56 -21.05 -18.17
CA MET A 18 11.14 -22.37 -17.91
C MET A 18 10.45 -23.45 -18.75
N THR A 19 9.12 -23.46 -18.79
CA THR A 19 8.36 -24.40 -19.62
C THR A 19 8.60 -24.18 -21.11
N PHE A 20 8.66 -22.93 -21.57
CA PHE A 20 8.98 -22.61 -22.96
C PHE A 20 10.35 -23.15 -23.37
N ILE A 21 11.38 -22.94 -22.54
CA ILE A 21 12.73 -23.43 -22.80
C ILE A 21 12.74 -24.97 -22.80
N VAL A 22 12.26 -25.60 -21.72
CA VAL A 22 12.31 -27.07 -21.59
C VAL A 22 11.46 -27.73 -22.68
N SER A 23 10.19 -27.34 -22.82
CA SER A 23 9.29 -27.92 -23.82
C SER A 23 9.77 -27.62 -25.23
N GLY A 24 10.35 -26.44 -25.48
CA GLY A 24 10.91 -26.06 -26.78
C GLY A 24 12.13 -26.91 -27.14
N THR A 25 13.06 -27.10 -26.21
CA THR A 25 14.24 -27.98 -26.42
C THR A 25 13.83 -29.42 -26.67
N PHE A 26 12.88 -29.96 -25.92
CA PHE A 26 12.35 -31.31 -26.18
C PHE A 26 11.65 -31.41 -27.54
N SER A 27 10.85 -30.41 -27.92
CA SER A 27 10.14 -30.40 -29.20
C SER A 27 11.12 -30.36 -30.38
N LEU A 28 12.13 -29.49 -30.32
CA LEU A 28 13.20 -29.43 -31.33
C LEU A 28 14.03 -30.71 -31.37
N GLY A 29 14.30 -31.33 -30.22
CA GLY A 29 15.00 -32.60 -30.13
C GLY A 29 14.22 -33.76 -30.77
N ILE A 30 12.91 -33.83 -30.53
CA ILE A 30 12.04 -34.84 -31.16
C ILE A 30 12.04 -34.68 -32.68
N VAL A 31 11.81 -33.46 -33.18
CA VAL A 31 11.82 -33.18 -34.63
C VAL A 31 13.18 -33.52 -35.25
N GLY A 32 14.28 -33.12 -34.60
CA GLY A 32 15.63 -33.41 -35.08
C GLY A 32 15.98 -34.91 -35.08
N ILE A 33 15.52 -35.66 -34.08
CA ILE A 33 15.72 -37.12 -34.02
C ILE A 33 14.92 -37.82 -35.13
N VAL A 34 13.68 -37.41 -35.37
CA VAL A 34 12.85 -37.99 -36.44
C VAL A 34 13.51 -37.78 -37.80
N HIS A 35 13.92 -36.55 -38.09
CA HIS A 35 14.61 -36.21 -39.34
C HIS A 35 15.93 -37.00 -39.50
N PHE A 36 16.72 -37.12 -38.43
CA PHE A 36 17.96 -37.90 -38.45
C PHE A 36 17.71 -39.41 -38.68
N ILE A 37 16.69 -39.97 -38.02
CA ILE A 37 16.32 -41.38 -38.18
C ILE A 37 15.83 -41.65 -39.60
N GLU A 38 15.01 -40.77 -40.16
CA GLU A 38 14.50 -40.87 -41.53
C GLU A 38 15.64 -40.89 -42.56
N GLU A 39 16.51 -39.88 -42.56
CA GLU A 39 17.61 -39.78 -43.52
C GLU A 39 18.56 -40.99 -43.43
N HIS A 40 18.85 -41.47 -42.20
CA HIS A 40 19.81 -42.56 -42.01
C HIS A 40 19.21 -43.94 -42.30
N LEU A 41 18.01 -44.24 -41.81
CA LEU A 41 17.38 -45.54 -42.03
C LEU A 41 17.02 -45.75 -43.49
N VAL A 42 16.42 -44.74 -44.14
CA VAL A 42 16.04 -44.84 -45.55
C VAL A 42 17.27 -45.00 -46.44
N SER A 43 18.34 -44.24 -46.18
CA SER A 43 19.60 -44.37 -46.92
C SER A 43 20.22 -45.79 -46.78
N GLU A 44 20.27 -46.33 -45.56
CA GLU A 44 20.79 -47.70 -45.32
C GLU A 44 19.89 -48.80 -45.91
N GLU A 45 18.57 -48.60 -45.91
CA GLU A 45 17.59 -49.53 -46.48
C GLU A 45 17.67 -49.54 -48.01
N LEU A 46 17.56 -48.38 -48.66
CA LEU A 46 17.66 -48.25 -50.11
C LEU A 46 19.00 -48.75 -50.64
N GLY A 47 20.10 -48.49 -49.94
CA GLY A 47 21.42 -49.00 -50.31
C GLY A 47 21.48 -50.53 -50.29
N ARG A 48 20.87 -51.17 -49.28
CA ARG A 48 20.79 -52.64 -49.17
C ARG A 48 19.87 -53.25 -50.23
N GLU A 49 18.72 -52.64 -50.48
CA GLU A 49 17.81 -53.10 -51.54
C GLU A 49 18.43 -52.97 -52.92
N LEU A 50 19.16 -51.88 -53.17
CA LEU A 50 19.90 -51.68 -54.42
C LEU A 50 20.97 -52.76 -54.63
N GLU A 51 21.75 -53.09 -53.60
CA GLU A 51 22.73 -54.17 -53.66
C GLU A 51 22.08 -55.54 -53.92
N PHE A 52 20.94 -55.80 -53.30
CA PHE A 52 20.18 -57.03 -53.55
C PHE A 52 19.69 -57.09 -55.00
N ALA A 53 19.11 -56.01 -55.51
CA ALA A 53 18.60 -55.92 -56.88
C ALA A 53 19.71 -56.14 -57.92
N ILE A 54 20.85 -55.45 -57.76
CA ILE A 54 22.02 -55.61 -58.64
C ILE A 54 22.52 -57.06 -58.64
N ASN A 55 22.61 -57.69 -57.46
CA ASN A 55 23.11 -59.06 -57.34
C ASN A 55 22.15 -60.11 -57.90
N GLU A 56 20.84 -59.91 -57.79
CA GLU A 56 19.83 -60.80 -58.38
C GLU A 56 19.81 -60.67 -59.92
N GLU A 57 19.88 -59.45 -60.45
CA GLU A 57 19.93 -59.20 -61.89
C GLU A 57 21.15 -59.88 -62.53
N LEU A 58 22.33 -59.73 -61.91
CA LEU A 58 23.57 -60.38 -62.36
C LEU A 58 23.48 -61.92 -62.37
N LYS A 59 22.62 -62.53 -61.56
CA LYS A 59 22.52 -64.00 -61.43
C LYS A 59 21.48 -64.61 -62.35
N HIS A 60 20.35 -63.94 -62.57
CA HIS A 60 19.17 -64.55 -63.19
C HIS A 60 18.75 -63.92 -64.53
N ASP A 61 19.39 -62.84 -64.99
CA ASP A 61 19.05 -62.10 -66.23
C ASP A 61 17.55 -61.73 -66.28
N GLN A 62 16.97 -61.50 -65.09
CA GLN A 62 15.57 -61.12 -64.89
C GLN A 62 15.50 -59.95 -63.92
N PRO A 63 14.54 -59.03 -64.10
CA PRO A 63 14.41 -57.88 -63.22
C PRO A 63 14.06 -58.34 -61.80
N ALA A 64 14.78 -57.82 -60.81
CA ALA A 64 14.50 -58.06 -59.40
C ALA A 64 13.06 -57.59 -59.08
N ARG A 65 12.26 -58.47 -58.47
CA ARG A 65 10.98 -58.07 -57.88
C ARG A 65 11.26 -57.41 -56.55
N ILE A 66 11.18 -56.08 -56.55
CA ILE A 66 11.33 -55.26 -55.35
C ILE A 66 9.94 -54.96 -54.79
N ASP A 67 9.88 -54.44 -53.57
CA ASP A 67 8.66 -54.11 -52.86
C ASP A 67 7.74 -53.18 -53.67
N ALA A 68 6.46 -53.11 -53.29
CA ALA A 68 5.43 -52.41 -54.08
C ALA A 68 5.69 -50.91 -54.26
N ASN A 69 6.52 -50.31 -53.40
CA ASN A 69 6.77 -48.87 -53.33
C ASN A 69 8.17 -48.47 -53.83
N THR A 70 9.02 -49.43 -54.19
CA THR A 70 10.38 -49.17 -54.68
C THR A 70 10.52 -49.53 -56.16
N ARG A 71 11.23 -48.67 -56.90
CA ARG A 71 11.47 -48.84 -58.34
C ARG A 71 12.96 -48.82 -58.62
N PHE A 72 13.43 -49.87 -59.27
CA PHE A 72 14.80 -50.01 -59.72
C PHE A 72 14.93 -49.65 -61.20
N PHE A 73 15.95 -48.84 -61.51
CA PHE A 73 16.33 -48.45 -62.86
C PHE A 73 17.80 -48.77 -63.07
N SER A 74 18.14 -49.38 -64.20
CA SER A 74 19.53 -49.60 -64.61
C SER A 74 19.77 -49.08 -66.01
N THR A 75 20.98 -48.61 -66.26
CA THR A 75 21.47 -48.27 -67.61
C THR A 75 22.13 -49.46 -68.32
N HIS A 76 22.16 -50.64 -67.68
CA HIS A 76 22.57 -51.90 -68.29
C HIS A 76 21.45 -52.47 -69.19
N ALA A 77 21.83 -53.21 -70.24
CA ALA A 77 20.97 -53.49 -71.39
C ALA A 77 19.66 -54.24 -71.03
N GLY A 78 18.51 -53.60 -71.25
CA GLY A 78 17.21 -54.27 -71.41
C GLY A 78 16.08 -53.88 -70.45
N HIS A 79 16.35 -53.13 -69.36
CA HIS A 79 15.34 -52.90 -68.32
C HIS A 79 15.29 -51.44 -67.87
N GLY A 80 14.19 -50.75 -68.22
CA GLY A 80 13.81 -49.44 -67.69
C GLY A 80 14.76 -48.29 -68.07
N ASN A 81 14.35 -47.42 -69.01
CA ASN A 81 15.10 -46.19 -69.26
C ASN A 81 15.17 -45.36 -67.98
N LEU A 82 16.38 -45.14 -67.44
CA LEU A 82 16.61 -44.25 -66.32
C LEU A 82 16.03 -42.86 -66.68
N PRO A 83 14.99 -42.38 -65.96
CA PRO A 83 14.41 -41.07 -66.23
C PRO A 83 15.48 -39.97 -66.14
N LEU A 84 15.43 -39.00 -67.05
CA LEU A 84 16.38 -37.85 -67.10
C LEU A 84 16.47 -37.07 -65.77
N ARG A 85 15.40 -37.11 -64.96
CA ARG A 85 15.35 -36.49 -63.63
C ARG A 85 16.27 -37.16 -62.59
N PHE A 86 16.61 -38.44 -62.78
CA PHE A 86 17.46 -39.20 -61.86
C PHE A 86 18.88 -39.44 -62.40
N SER A 87 19.14 -39.14 -63.68
CA SER A 87 20.45 -39.38 -64.30
C SER A 87 21.56 -38.47 -63.78
N GLY A 88 21.23 -37.24 -63.38
CA GLY A 88 22.20 -36.22 -62.94
C GLY A 88 22.58 -36.24 -61.45
N LEU A 89 22.09 -37.21 -60.69
CA LEU A 89 22.30 -37.27 -59.24
C LEU A 89 23.71 -37.75 -58.87
N PRO A 90 24.26 -37.29 -57.73
CA PRO A 90 25.51 -37.81 -57.18
C PRO A 90 25.35 -39.28 -56.73
N GLU A 91 26.48 -39.97 -56.55
CA GLU A 91 26.48 -41.32 -55.98
C GLU A 91 26.09 -41.27 -54.48
N GLY A 92 25.29 -42.25 -54.04
CA GLY A 92 24.72 -42.31 -52.69
C GLY A 92 23.26 -41.86 -52.63
N PHE A 93 22.83 -41.47 -51.44
CA PHE A 93 21.47 -41.03 -51.16
C PHE A 93 21.22 -39.58 -51.63
N SER A 94 20.05 -39.32 -52.18
CA SER A 94 19.59 -38.00 -52.60
C SER A 94 18.08 -37.91 -52.48
N GLU A 95 17.59 -36.79 -51.95
CA GLU A 95 16.17 -36.45 -51.95
C GLU A 95 15.84 -35.60 -53.19
N VAL A 96 14.80 -35.96 -53.93
CA VAL A 96 14.42 -35.31 -55.19
C VAL A 96 12.97 -34.89 -55.15
N LEU A 97 12.72 -33.60 -55.34
CA LEU A 97 11.38 -33.02 -55.49
C LEU A 97 11.02 -32.94 -56.97
N ASP A 98 9.90 -33.55 -57.36
CA ASP A 98 9.34 -33.50 -58.71
C ASP A 98 7.86 -33.07 -58.65
N GLY A 99 7.62 -31.77 -58.80
CA GLY A 99 6.28 -31.19 -58.64
C GLY A 99 5.81 -31.22 -57.18
N ASP A 100 4.70 -31.92 -56.93
CA ASP A 100 4.12 -32.12 -55.60
C ASP A 100 4.54 -33.47 -54.97
N GLU A 101 5.39 -34.25 -55.66
CA GLU A 101 5.88 -35.55 -55.21
C GLU A 101 7.36 -35.46 -54.81
N ALA A 102 7.69 -36.09 -53.69
CA ALA A 102 9.06 -36.20 -53.20
C ALA A 102 9.51 -37.67 -53.25
N TYR A 103 10.77 -37.87 -53.64
CA TYR A 103 11.35 -39.17 -53.91
C TYR A 103 12.68 -39.32 -53.20
N TYR A 104 12.86 -40.46 -52.54
CA TYR A 104 14.16 -40.89 -52.05
C TYR A 104 14.87 -41.70 -53.12
N VAL A 105 16.08 -41.28 -53.48
CA VAL A 105 16.85 -41.86 -54.57
C VAL A 105 18.20 -42.30 -54.05
N PHE A 106 18.55 -43.56 -54.27
CA PHE A 106 19.88 -44.08 -54.00
C PHE A 106 20.54 -44.50 -55.31
N LYS A 107 21.67 -43.88 -55.65
CA LYS A 107 22.40 -44.14 -56.89
C LYS A 107 23.74 -44.83 -56.61
N ARG A 108 24.07 -45.82 -57.42
CA ARG A 108 25.41 -46.42 -57.48
C ARG A 108 25.85 -46.58 -58.92
N SER A 109 27.13 -46.31 -59.18
CA SER A 109 27.71 -46.46 -60.51
C SER A 109 28.71 -47.61 -60.51
N HIS A 110 28.49 -48.63 -61.32
CA HIS A 110 29.38 -49.79 -61.45
C HIS A 110 29.60 -50.19 -62.91
N GLY A 111 30.85 -50.40 -63.31
CA GLY A 111 31.19 -50.87 -64.67
C GLY A 111 30.83 -49.91 -65.81
N GLY A 112 30.60 -48.62 -65.53
CA GLY A 112 30.15 -47.62 -66.52
C GLY A 112 28.64 -47.53 -66.68
N HIS A 113 27.89 -48.25 -65.82
CA HIS A 113 26.44 -48.19 -65.72
C HIS A 113 26.02 -47.57 -64.39
N ASP A 114 24.96 -46.79 -64.42
CA ASP A 114 24.24 -46.27 -63.27
C ASP A 114 23.06 -47.18 -62.92
N ASP A 115 23.00 -47.59 -61.66
CA ASP A 115 21.91 -48.31 -61.01
C ASP A 115 21.27 -47.40 -59.97
N VAL A 116 19.95 -47.25 -60.02
CA VAL A 116 19.21 -46.29 -59.21
C VAL A 116 17.99 -46.94 -58.58
N MET A 117 17.88 -46.83 -57.26
CA MET A 117 16.68 -47.16 -56.50
C MET A 117 15.90 -45.89 -56.20
N VAL A 118 14.58 -45.92 -56.41
CA VAL A 118 13.69 -44.80 -56.14
C VAL A 118 12.52 -45.29 -55.27
N GLU A 119 12.25 -44.59 -54.17
CA GLU A 119 11.09 -44.79 -53.30
C GLU A 119 10.25 -43.51 -53.22
N GLU A 120 8.92 -43.65 -53.25
CA GLU A 120 7.98 -42.53 -53.11
C GLU A 120 7.82 -42.13 -51.63
N GLN A 121 8.05 -40.86 -51.28
CA GLN A 121 8.10 -40.38 -49.88
C GLN A 121 6.72 -40.08 -49.26
N HIS A 122 5.61 -40.23 -50.01
CA HIS A 122 4.30 -39.68 -49.62
C HIS A 122 3.77 -40.17 -48.26
N GLU A 123 4.01 -41.44 -47.90
CA GLU A 123 3.60 -41.98 -46.61
C GLU A 123 4.42 -41.44 -45.43
N PHE A 124 5.69 -41.10 -45.66
CA PHE A 124 6.60 -40.57 -44.64
C PHE A 124 6.28 -39.11 -44.32
N GLU A 125 6.06 -38.27 -45.35
CA GLU A 125 5.70 -36.86 -45.14
C GLU A 125 4.41 -36.69 -44.32
N ALA A 126 3.39 -37.51 -44.59
CA ALA A 126 2.13 -37.43 -43.87
C ALA A 126 2.30 -37.75 -42.37
N ARG A 127 3.15 -38.73 -42.04
CA ARG A 127 3.47 -39.13 -40.67
C ARG A 127 4.33 -38.07 -39.98
N GLU A 128 5.30 -37.49 -40.68
CA GLU A 128 6.14 -36.41 -40.17
C GLU A 128 5.30 -35.17 -39.83
N ARG A 129 4.41 -34.74 -40.75
CA ARG A 129 3.48 -33.61 -40.50
C ARG A 129 2.56 -33.89 -39.32
N ALA A 130 1.99 -35.10 -39.23
CA ALA A 130 1.16 -35.47 -38.10
C ALA A 130 1.93 -35.43 -36.76
N LEU A 131 3.20 -35.89 -36.77
CA LEU A 131 4.07 -35.82 -35.61
C LEU A 131 4.40 -34.38 -35.24
N PHE A 132 4.71 -33.52 -36.21
CA PHE A 132 4.94 -32.10 -36.00
C PHE A 132 3.73 -31.41 -35.38
N ASP A 133 2.54 -31.65 -35.91
CA ASP A 133 1.29 -31.09 -35.37
C ASP A 133 1.04 -31.53 -33.92
N VAL A 134 1.28 -32.81 -33.60
CA VAL A 134 1.16 -33.34 -32.24
C VAL A 134 2.18 -32.72 -31.29
N VAL A 135 3.45 -32.59 -31.72
CA VAL A 135 4.52 -31.96 -30.93
C VAL A 135 4.21 -30.48 -30.69
N LEU A 136 3.78 -29.76 -31.73
CA LEU A 136 3.41 -28.34 -31.64
C LEU A 136 2.19 -28.14 -30.73
N ALA A 137 1.14 -28.95 -30.87
CA ALA A 137 -0.02 -28.91 -30.00
C ALA A 137 0.35 -29.19 -28.54
N GLY A 138 1.21 -30.20 -28.30
CA GLY A 138 1.73 -30.51 -26.97
C GLY A 138 2.55 -29.37 -26.36
N PHE A 139 3.41 -28.72 -27.16
CA PHE A 139 4.17 -27.54 -26.75
C PHE A 139 3.27 -26.36 -26.38
N LEU A 140 2.29 -26.04 -27.21
CA LEU A 140 1.35 -24.93 -26.93
C LEU A 140 0.52 -25.22 -25.67
N LEU A 141 0.04 -26.46 -25.52
CA LEU A 141 -0.70 -26.89 -24.35
C LEU A 141 0.15 -26.81 -23.07
N SER A 142 1.43 -27.17 -23.14
CA SER A 142 2.35 -27.10 -21.99
C SER A 142 2.58 -25.65 -21.55
N VAL A 143 2.76 -24.71 -22.50
CA VAL A 143 2.92 -23.27 -22.21
C VAL A 143 1.66 -22.68 -21.57
N VAL A 144 0.48 -23.01 -22.11
CA VAL A 144 -0.82 -22.56 -21.55
C VAL A 144 -1.02 -23.15 -20.15
N GLY A 145 -0.70 -24.44 -19.97
CA GLY A 145 -0.73 -25.11 -18.67
C GLY A 145 0.19 -24.46 -17.65
N ALA A 146 1.42 -24.13 -18.04
CA ALA A 146 2.39 -23.45 -17.19
C ALA A 146 1.92 -22.04 -16.79
N TRP A 147 1.31 -21.29 -17.71
CA TRP A 147 0.72 -19.99 -17.40
C TRP A 147 -0.42 -20.11 -16.37
N GLY A 148 -1.33 -21.08 -16.55
CA GLY A 148 -2.44 -21.34 -15.63
C GLY A 148 -1.96 -21.78 -14.25
N LEU A 149 -1.05 -22.74 -14.21
CA LEU A 149 -0.46 -23.27 -12.98
C LEU A 149 0.34 -22.19 -12.24
N GLY A 150 1.19 -21.44 -12.96
CA GLY A 150 1.95 -20.33 -12.41
C GLY A 150 1.04 -19.26 -11.79
N ARG A 151 -0.09 -18.94 -12.44
CA ARG A 151 -1.07 -17.99 -11.90
C ARG A 151 -1.76 -18.51 -10.65
N LEU A 152 -2.08 -19.81 -10.59
CA LEU A 152 -2.70 -20.44 -9.43
C LEU A 152 -1.76 -20.45 -8.22
N LEU A 153 -0.51 -20.91 -8.40
CA LEU A 153 0.49 -20.92 -7.32
C LEU A 153 0.81 -19.50 -6.85
N ALA A 154 1.04 -18.56 -7.77
CA ALA A 154 1.36 -17.19 -7.40
C ALA A 154 0.24 -16.53 -6.58
N ARG A 155 -1.03 -16.76 -6.92
CA ARG A 155 -2.17 -16.29 -6.13
C ARG A 155 -2.24 -16.93 -4.75
N ARG A 156 -2.03 -18.25 -4.67
CA ARG A 156 -2.11 -19.00 -3.41
C ARG A 156 -1.01 -18.59 -2.43
N VAL A 157 0.23 -18.41 -2.91
CA VAL A 157 1.39 -18.04 -2.08
C VAL A 157 1.37 -16.55 -1.72
N MET A 158 0.93 -15.66 -2.61
CA MET A 158 0.92 -14.22 -2.33
C MET A 158 -0.30 -13.72 -1.56
N ALA A 159 -1.39 -14.51 -1.49
CA ALA A 159 -2.60 -14.10 -0.80
C ALA A 159 -2.38 -13.80 0.70
N PRO A 160 -1.69 -14.66 1.50
CA PRO A 160 -1.45 -14.38 2.91
C PRO A 160 -0.58 -13.14 3.11
N VAL A 161 0.49 -12.97 2.32
CA VAL A 161 1.37 -11.77 2.38
C VAL A 161 0.58 -10.49 2.11
N ARG A 162 -0.33 -10.50 1.14
CA ARG A 162 -1.18 -9.34 0.84
C ARG A 162 -2.15 -9.03 1.98
N ARG A 163 -2.73 -10.06 2.60
CA ARG A 163 -3.61 -9.90 3.77
C ARG A 163 -2.85 -9.30 4.95
N LEU A 164 -1.66 -9.83 5.26
CA LEU A 164 -0.82 -9.33 6.35
C LEU A 164 -0.44 -7.88 6.11
N ALA A 165 0.02 -7.55 4.90
CA ALA A 165 0.36 -6.18 4.54
C ALA A 165 -0.84 -5.21 4.60
N GLN A 166 -2.06 -5.68 4.30
CA GLN A 166 -3.27 -4.87 4.44
C GLN A 166 -3.64 -4.67 5.90
N GLN A 167 -3.56 -5.72 6.72
CA GLN A 167 -3.80 -5.64 8.17
C GLN A 167 -2.81 -4.65 8.81
N VAL A 168 -1.50 -4.76 8.52
CA VAL A 168 -0.45 -3.85 9.04
C VAL A 168 -0.65 -2.40 8.64
N ARG A 169 -1.24 -2.15 7.46
CA ARG A 169 -1.55 -0.78 7.01
C ARG A 169 -2.76 -0.16 7.72
N HIS A 170 -3.60 -0.94 8.38
CA HIS A 170 -4.75 -0.39 9.09
C HIS A 170 -4.29 0.27 10.39
N ARG A 171 -4.68 1.54 10.56
CA ARG A 171 -4.34 2.37 11.72
C ARG A 171 -4.83 1.75 13.04
N ASP A 172 -5.87 0.92 12.97
CA ASP A 172 -6.47 0.22 14.11
C ASP A 172 -5.49 -0.71 14.83
N GLN A 173 -4.39 -1.12 14.17
CA GLN A 173 -3.35 -1.92 14.82
C GLN A 173 -2.51 -1.16 15.84
N LEU A 174 -2.57 0.17 15.85
CA LEU A 174 -1.93 0.99 16.88
C LEU A 174 -2.79 1.14 18.14
N LEU A 175 -4.02 0.60 18.14
CA LEU A 175 -4.87 0.60 19.33
C LEU A 175 -4.30 -0.35 20.40
N PRO A 176 -4.44 0.00 21.70
CA PRO A 176 -3.91 -0.83 22.79
C PRO A 176 -4.39 -2.28 22.72
N MET A 177 -5.67 -2.50 22.38
CA MET A 177 -6.30 -3.81 22.29
C MET A 177 -6.36 -4.40 20.86
N ALA A 178 -5.49 -3.96 19.94
CA ALA A 178 -5.45 -4.54 18.61
C ALA A 178 -5.20 -6.07 18.69
N PRO A 179 -5.99 -6.90 17.99
CA PRO A 179 -5.78 -8.34 17.95
C PRO A 179 -4.42 -8.68 17.33
N ARG A 180 -3.81 -9.77 17.81
CA ARG A 180 -2.56 -10.29 17.27
C ARG A 180 -2.75 -10.82 15.86
N LEU A 181 -1.76 -10.61 15.01
CA LEU A 181 -1.74 -11.04 13.62
C LEU A 181 -1.36 -12.51 13.48
N ALA A 182 -0.34 -12.96 14.22
CA ALA A 182 0.25 -14.28 14.04
C ALA A 182 -0.73 -15.46 14.11
N PRO A 183 -1.76 -15.49 14.98
CA PRO A 183 -2.72 -16.60 15.04
C PRO A 183 -3.51 -16.84 13.75
N ASP A 184 -3.63 -15.83 12.88
CA ASP A 184 -4.35 -15.94 11.60
C ASP A 184 -3.51 -16.58 10.48
N TYR A 185 -2.22 -16.83 10.72
CA TYR A 185 -1.27 -17.32 9.74
C TYR A 185 -0.71 -18.71 10.10
N PRO A 186 -0.34 -19.53 9.11
CA PRO A 186 0.34 -20.80 9.35
C PRO A 186 1.70 -20.60 10.01
N ASP A 187 2.21 -21.62 10.70
CA ASP A 187 3.54 -21.65 11.31
C ASP A 187 4.64 -21.90 10.25
N ASP A 188 4.75 -20.96 9.30
CA ASP A 188 5.71 -20.92 8.21
C ASP A 188 6.44 -19.57 8.16
N GLU A 189 7.14 -19.25 7.06
CA GLU A 189 7.84 -17.97 6.91
C GLU A 189 6.89 -16.76 7.01
N ILE A 190 5.62 -16.93 6.65
CA ILE A 190 4.60 -15.87 6.76
C ILE A 190 4.13 -15.73 8.21
N GLY A 191 3.95 -16.84 8.93
CA GLY A 191 3.68 -16.83 10.38
C GLY A 191 4.77 -16.13 11.18
N HIS A 192 6.04 -16.49 10.96
CA HIS A 192 7.17 -15.84 11.61
C HIS A 192 7.25 -14.34 11.30
N LEU A 193 6.90 -13.94 10.07
CA LEU A 193 6.81 -12.52 9.71
C LEU A 193 5.67 -11.82 10.46
N ALA A 194 4.52 -12.47 10.62
CA ALA A 194 3.40 -11.94 11.40
C ALA A 194 3.77 -11.79 12.89
N ASP A 195 4.48 -12.76 13.47
CA ASP A 195 5.01 -12.68 14.85
C ASP A 195 5.97 -11.50 15.03
N ALA A 196 6.89 -11.29 14.09
CA ALA A 196 7.81 -10.15 14.13
C ALA A 196 7.06 -8.80 14.04
N PHE A 197 5.98 -8.72 13.26
CA PHE A 197 5.10 -7.56 13.26
C PHE A 197 4.39 -7.38 14.60
N ASP A 198 3.85 -8.44 15.19
CA ASP A 198 3.20 -8.37 16.50
C ASP A 198 4.16 -7.88 17.60
N GLU A 199 5.42 -8.34 17.59
CA GLU A 199 6.44 -7.90 18.54
C GLU A 199 6.76 -6.41 18.37
N THR A 200 7.04 -5.97 17.15
CA THR A 200 7.37 -4.56 16.86
C THR A 200 6.19 -3.63 17.15
N LEU A 201 4.97 -4.00 16.78
CA LEU A 201 3.76 -3.27 17.13
C LEU A 201 3.50 -3.28 18.64
N GLY A 202 3.80 -4.38 19.33
CA GLY A 202 3.77 -4.46 20.79
C GLY A 202 4.73 -3.46 21.46
N GLN A 203 5.98 -3.41 21.01
CA GLN A 203 6.98 -2.44 21.50
C GLN A 203 6.54 -0.99 21.25
N LEU A 204 6.01 -0.70 20.06
CA LEU A 204 5.50 0.62 19.72
C LEU A 204 4.32 1.02 20.62
N ARG A 205 3.35 0.12 20.82
CA ARG A 205 2.20 0.34 21.72
C ARG A 205 2.65 0.63 23.15
N HIS A 206 3.57 -0.17 23.68
CA HIS A 206 4.13 0.07 25.02
C HIS A 206 4.86 1.41 25.10
N SER A 207 5.59 1.82 24.06
CA SER A 207 6.26 3.12 24.07
C SER A 207 5.26 4.27 24.08
N LEU A 208 4.19 4.18 23.28
CA LEU A 208 3.12 5.18 23.26
C LEU A 208 2.37 5.24 24.60
N GLU A 209 2.08 4.09 25.21
CA GLU A 209 1.44 4.00 26.52
C GLU A 209 2.31 4.61 27.63
N ARG A 210 3.63 4.36 27.62
CA ARG A 210 4.56 4.99 28.55
C ARG A 210 4.60 6.51 28.37
N GLU A 211 4.56 7.00 27.13
CA GLU A 211 4.49 8.43 26.86
C GLU A 211 3.17 9.04 27.40
N ARG A 212 2.03 8.33 27.25
CA ARG A 212 0.74 8.74 27.86
C ARG A 212 0.84 8.83 29.38
N LEU A 213 1.27 7.76 30.03
CA LEU A 213 1.39 7.70 31.50
C LEU A 213 2.35 8.78 32.01
N PHE A 214 3.50 8.95 31.35
CA PHE A 214 4.46 10.00 31.69
C PHE A 214 3.85 11.40 31.64
N THR A 215 3.10 11.73 30.57
CA THR A 215 2.43 13.04 30.51
C THR A 215 1.40 13.20 31.62
N SER A 216 0.67 12.15 32.00
CA SER A 216 -0.27 12.20 33.11
C SER A 216 0.42 12.42 34.46
N ASP A 217 1.48 11.66 34.74
CA ASP A 217 2.22 11.72 35.99
C ASP A 217 2.89 13.08 36.17
N VAL A 218 3.55 13.60 35.12
CA VAL A 218 4.14 14.94 35.11
C VAL A 218 3.08 16.03 35.38
N SER A 219 1.84 15.83 34.92
CA SER A 219 0.74 16.76 35.21
C SER A 219 0.47 16.90 36.70
N HIS A 220 0.43 15.77 37.40
CA HIS A 220 0.12 15.73 38.83
C HIS A 220 1.32 16.21 39.66
N GLU A 221 2.53 15.78 39.32
CA GLU A 221 3.76 16.15 40.02
C GLU A 221 4.10 17.63 39.89
N LEU A 222 3.72 18.31 38.79
CA LEU A 222 3.90 19.76 38.63
C LEU A 222 2.77 20.59 39.25
N ARG A 223 1.54 20.06 39.33
CA ARG A 223 0.40 20.79 39.92
C ARG A 223 0.60 21.04 41.42
N THR A 224 1.07 20.03 42.14
CA THR A 224 1.25 20.09 43.61
C THR A 224 2.21 21.22 44.05
N PRO A 225 3.45 21.33 43.54
CA PRO A 225 4.35 22.41 43.95
C PRO A 225 3.84 23.79 43.54
N LEU A 226 3.18 23.93 42.38
CA LEU A 226 2.58 25.20 41.97
C LEU A 226 1.43 25.62 42.89
N MET A 227 0.62 24.68 43.36
CA MET A 227 -0.44 24.94 44.34
C MET A 227 0.13 25.37 45.69
N VAL A 228 1.24 24.77 46.12
CA VAL A 228 1.95 25.19 47.35
C VAL A 228 2.49 26.62 47.22
N ILE A 229 3.08 26.96 46.07
CA ILE A 229 3.57 28.33 45.80
C ILE A 229 2.40 29.32 45.82
N ALA A 230 1.29 29.00 45.13
CA ALA A 230 0.10 29.84 45.10
C ALA A 230 -0.49 30.07 46.51
N SER A 231 -0.70 29.01 47.28
CA SER A 231 -1.23 29.10 48.65
C SER A 231 -0.29 29.88 49.58
N SER A 232 1.02 29.70 49.44
CA SER A 232 2.01 30.47 50.20
C SER A 232 1.95 31.95 49.84
N CYS A 233 1.74 32.29 48.56
CA CYS A 233 1.58 33.67 48.13
C CYS A 233 0.29 34.29 48.65
N GLU A 234 -0.83 33.55 48.69
CA GLU A 234 -2.09 34.00 49.28
C GLU A 234 -1.93 34.30 50.78
N LEU A 235 -1.34 33.38 51.54
CA LEU A 235 -1.08 33.57 52.97
C LEU A 235 -0.16 34.77 53.26
N LEU A 236 0.86 34.98 52.42
CA LEU A 236 1.74 36.15 52.51
C LEU A 236 1.03 37.43 52.09
N HIS A 237 0.12 37.40 51.12
CA HIS A 237 -0.60 38.60 50.70
C HIS A 237 -1.44 39.19 51.84
N ASP A 238 -2.06 38.33 52.65
CA ASP A 238 -2.92 38.70 53.78
C ASP A 238 -2.14 39.00 55.08
N ALA A 239 -0.81 38.81 55.09
CA ALA A 239 -0.01 39.02 56.29
C ALA A 239 0.17 40.52 56.60
N PRO A 240 -0.23 40.99 57.81
CA PRO A 240 -0.31 42.42 58.11
C PRO A 240 1.05 43.12 58.28
N HIS A 241 2.15 42.37 58.35
CA HIS A 241 3.50 42.89 58.64
C HIS A 241 4.33 43.23 57.39
N LEU A 242 3.87 42.87 56.20
CA LEU A 242 4.61 43.14 54.96
C LEU A 242 4.50 44.62 54.56
N GLY A 243 5.60 45.21 54.11
CA GLY A 243 5.61 46.52 53.48
C GLY A 243 5.03 46.49 52.06
N ALA A 244 4.87 47.67 51.46
CA ALA A 244 4.34 47.80 50.10
C ALA A 244 5.23 47.13 49.04
N MET A 245 6.55 47.17 49.23
CA MET A 245 7.51 46.56 48.32
C MET A 245 7.44 45.03 48.38
N GLU A 246 7.40 44.43 49.57
CA GLU A 246 7.28 42.97 49.68
C GLU A 246 5.94 42.45 49.16
N ARG A 247 4.82 43.17 49.39
CA ARG A 247 3.53 42.84 48.79
C ARG A 247 3.57 42.83 47.26
N ALA A 248 4.27 43.81 46.65
CA ALA A 248 4.45 43.84 45.20
C ALA A 248 5.29 42.65 44.68
N GLN A 249 6.30 42.19 45.45
CA GLN A 249 7.07 40.99 45.11
C GLN A 249 6.22 39.71 45.21
N VAL A 250 5.46 39.55 46.29
CA VAL A 250 4.53 38.40 46.48
C VAL A 250 3.52 38.34 45.34
N ALA A 251 2.91 39.48 44.98
CA ALA A 251 1.99 39.55 43.86
C ALA A 251 2.67 39.15 42.52
N ARG A 252 3.95 39.49 42.33
CA ARG A 252 4.70 39.09 41.13
C ARG A 252 5.01 37.60 41.12
N ILE A 253 5.31 36.99 42.27
CA ILE A 253 5.53 35.53 42.39
C ILE A 253 4.21 34.78 42.14
N ALA A 254 3.10 35.26 42.71
CA ALA A 254 1.78 34.69 42.50
C ALA A 254 1.41 34.65 41.01
N ARG A 255 1.64 35.77 40.30
CA ARG A 255 1.43 35.85 38.85
C ARG A 255 2.32 34.88 38.06
N ALA A 256 3.62 34.85 38.33
CA ALA A 256 4.53 33.91 37.68
C ALA A 256 4.15 32.43 37.94
N SER A 257 3.67 32.11 39.14
CA SER A 257 3.18 30.77 39.49
C SER A 257 1.91 30.40 38.72
N ALA A 258 0.99 31.35 38.56
CA ALA A 258 -0.21 31.18 37.74
C ALA A 258 0.15 30.97 36.26
N GLU A 259 1.07 31.76 35.71
CA GLU A 259 1.56 31.60 34.34
C GLU A 259 2.21 30.22 34.11
N MET A 260 3.03 29.75 35.05
CA MET A 260 3.63 28.41 34.98
C MET A 260 2.56 27.31 35.03
N HIS A 261 1.52 27.47 35.84
CA HIS A 261 0.40 26.53 35.90
C HIS A 261 -0.32 26.42 34.56
N ASP A 262 -0.67 27.56 33.96
CA ASP A 262 -1.32 27.60 32.65
C ASP A 262 -0.44 27.01 31.54
N LEU A 263 0.87 27.28 31.56
CA LEU A 263 1.84 26.74 30.60
C LEU A 263 1.91 25.21 30.70
N VAL A 264 2.07 24.69 31.92
CA VAL A 264 2.12 23.25 32.17
C VAL A 264 0.83 22.60 31.70
N GLN A 265 -0.32 23.13 32.10
CA GLN A 265 -1.62 22.61 31.68
C GLN A 265 -1.77 22.61 30.15
N THR A 266 -1.33 23.67 29.48
CA THR A 266 -1.41 23.79 28.01
C THR A 266 -0.48 22.79 27.31
N PHE A 267 0.75 22.59 27.77
CA PHE A 267 1.66 21.59 27.20
C PHE A 267 1.16 20.16 27.39
N LEU A 268 0.57 19.87 28.54
CA LEU A 268 -0.01 18.56 28.84
C LEU A 268 -1.25 18.30 27.98
N GLN A 269 -2.08 19.32 27.75
CA GLN A 269 -3.19 19.25 26.80
C GLN A 269 -2.70 19.04 25.36
N LEU A 270 -1.64 19.73 24.92
CA LEU A 270 -1.01 19.52 23.61
C LEU A 270 -0.44 18.12 23.43
N ALA A 271 0.21 17.57 24.47
CA ALA A 271 0.78 16.22 24.45
C ALA A 271 -0.32 15.13 24.37
N ARG A 272 -1.50 15.40 24.94
CA ARG A 272 -2.66 14.51 24.89
C ARG A 272 -3.46 14.64 23.59
N ALA A 273 -3.60 15.85 23.04
CA ALA A 273 -4.42 16.13 21.85
C ALA A 273 -4.04 15.30 20.60
N GLY A 274 -2.75 14.98 20.45
CA GLY A 274 -2.25 14.15 19.33
C GLY A 274 -2.59 12.67 19.40
N GLN A 275 -3.17 12.20 20.50
CA GLN A 275 -3.37 10.78 20.73
C GLN A 275 -4.85 10.43 20.56
N PRO A 276 -5.19 9.44 19.70
CA PRO A 276 -6.54 8.92 19.67
C PRO A 276 -6.81 8.24 21.01
N ASP A 277 -7.62 8.89 21.85
CA ASP A 277 -8.27 8.20 22.95
C ASP A 277 -9.28 7.25 22.30
N GLY A 278 -8.98 5.95 22.36
CA GLY A 278 -9.82 4.87 21.84
C GLY A 278 -11.15 4.69 22.59
N SER A 279 -11.57 5.67 23.38
CA SER A 279 -12.87 5.66 24.05
C SER A 279 -13.88 6.40 23.17
N LEU A 280 -14.53 5.66 22.27
CA LEU A 280 -15.81 6.09 21.68
C LEU A 280 -16.91 6.31 22.75
N ALA A 281 -16.64 6.01 24.03
CA ALA A 281 -17.59 6.11 25.12
C ALA A 281 -17.78 7.53 25.69
N ASP A 282 -16.86 8.47 25.42
CA ASP A 282 -16.94 9.84 25.94
C ASP A 282 -17.40 10.85 24.87
N LYS A 283 -18.41 10.47 24.08
CA LYS A 283 -19.08 11.43 23.18
C LYS A 283 -20.12 12.25 23.97
N VAL A 284 -20.13 13.57 23.86
CA VAL A 284 -21.05 14.48 24.57
C VAL A 284 -21.87 15.31 23.59
N ASP A 285 -23.08 15.66 24.00
CA ASP A 285 -23.91 16.66 23.34
C ASP A 285 -23.32 18.06 23.52
N LEU A 286 -23.38 18.88 22.47
CA LEU A 286 -22.80 20.22 22.47
C LEU A 286 -23.46 21.13 23.54
N GLY A 287 -24.78 21.02 23.70
CA GLY A 287 -25.56 21.77 24.68
C GLY A 287 -25.22 21.39 26.11
N ASP A 288 -25.12 20.10 26.41
CA ASP A 288 -24.75 19.60 27.74
C ASP A 288 -23.38 20.12 28.18
N LEU A 289 -22.39 20.04 27.28
CA LEU A 289 -21.04 20.52 27.56
C LEU A 289 -20.98 22.04 27.69
N ALA A 290 -21.70 22.78 26.84
CA ALA A 290 -21.78 24.23 26.93
C ALA A 290 -22.43 24.70 28.22
N ALA A 291 -23.48 24.00 28.69
CA ALA A 291 -24.10 24.28 29.99
C ALA A 291 -23.13 24.00 31.15
N GLU A 292 -22.30 22.96 31.03
CA GLU A 292 -21.24 22.68 32.01
C GLU A 292 -20.19 23.80 32.03
N GLN A 293 -19.68 24.21 30.87
CA GLN A 293 -18.73 25.32 30.75
C GLN A 293 -19.34 26.63 31.24
N TYR A 294 -20.63 26.87 30.97
CA TYR A 294 -21.33 28.05 31.46
C TYR A 294 -21.31 28.12 33.00
N ARG A 295 -21.66 27.02 33.68
CA ARG A 295 -21.62 26.92 35.15
C ARG A 295 -20.20 27.11 35.70
N GLN A 296 -19.19 26.57 35.02
CA GLN A 296 -17.80 26.65 35.46
C GLN A 296 -17.23 28.08 35.36
N TRP A 297 -17.51 28.79 34.27
CA TRP A 297 -16.90 30.08 33.97
C TRP A 297 -17.69 31.28 34.48
N SER A 298 -19.00 31.14 34.69
CA SER A 298 -19.86 32.24 35.16
C SER A 298 -19.36 32.94 36.44
N PRO A 299 -18.85 32.26 37.48
CA PRO A 299 -18.33 32.93 38.67
C PRO A 299 -17.12 33.83 38.38
N GLN A 300 -16.27 33.45 37.42
CA GLN A 300 -15.04 34.17 37.09
C GLN A 300 -15.34 35.43 36.29
N PHE A 301 -16.25 35.33 35.30
CA PHE A 301 -16.75 36.50 34.57
C PHE A 301 -17.46 37.48 35.51
N GLN A 302 -18.31 36.97 36.42
CA GLN A 302 -19.00 37.80 37.40
C GLN A 302 -18.02 38.50 38.36
N ALA A 303 -16.97 37.81 38.81
CA ALA A 303 -15.92 38.40 39.65
C ALA A 303 -15.15 39.52 38.94
N LYS A 304 -14.98 39.43 37.61
CA LYS A 304 -14.40 40.50 36.77
C LYS A 304 -15.41 41.60 36.40
N GLY A 305 -16.70 41.45 36.76
CA GLY A 305 -17.76 42.41 36.43
C GLY A 305 -18.25 42.34 34.98
N LEU A 306 -18.01 41.23 34.29
CA LEU A 306 -18.42 41.00 32.91
C LEU A 306 -19.78 40.29 32.85
N ALA A 307 -20.64 40.68 31.91
CA ALA A 307 -21.87 39.95 31.63
C ALA A 307 -21.55 38.69 30.83
N PHE A 308 -21.97 37.51 31.30
CA PHE A 308 -21.76 36.24 30.60
C PHE A 308 -23.09 35.53 30.31
N ALA A 309 -23.34 35.24 29.04
CA ALA A 309 -24.57 34.60 28.58
C ALA A 309 -24.28 33.35 27.76
N LEU A 310 -25.12 32.33 27.94
CA LEU A 310 -25.23 31.17 27.06
C LEU A 310 -26.49 31.37 26.20
N LEU A 311 -26.32 31.35 24.88
CA LEU A 311 -27.39 31.47 23.91
C LEU A 311 -27.43 30.20 23.06
N ASP A 312 -28.64 29.74 22.75
CA ASP A 312 -28.88 28.60 21.88
C ASP A 312 -29.69 29.07 20.68
N GLU A 313 -29.07 29.07 19.50
CA GLU A 313 -29.67 29.47 18.21
C GLU A 313 -30.01 28.25 17.33
N GLY A 314 -30.00 27.05 17.91
CA GLY A 314 -30.26 25.80 17.22
C GLY A 314 -29.06 24.87 17.33
N ALA A 315 -28.69 24.48 18.55
CA ALA A 315 -27.58 23.56 18.80
C ALA A 315 -27.71 22.26 17.98
N ASP A 316 -26.59 21.85 17.42
CA ASP A 316 -26.42 20.56 16.78
C ASP A 316 -26.77 19.38 17.72
N ALA A 317 -27.46 18.36 17.20
CA ALA A 317 -27.84 17.15 17.92
C ALA A 317 -26.79 16.02 17.86
N GLU A 318 -25.66 16.26 17.18
CA GLU A 318 -24.56 15.30 17.09
C GLU A 318 -23.72 15.22 18.38
N ARG A 319 -22.99 14.11 18.53
CA ARG A 319 -22.15 13.86 19.72
C ARG A 319 -20.68 13.86 19.37
N TYR A 320 -19.91 14.66 20.12
CA TYR A 320 -18.51 14.97 19.87
C TYR A 320 -17.59 14.44 20.95
N ALA A 321 -16.31 14.26 20.65
CA ALA A 321 -15.34 13.81 21.64
C ALA A 321 -15.20 14.85 22.78
N ALA A 322 -15.69 14.49 23.98
CA ALA A 322 -15.85 15.43 25.09
C ALA A 322 -14.55 16.08 25.57
N PRO A 323 -13.40 15.38 25.69
CA PRO A 323 -12.15 16.00 26.14
C PRO A 323 -11.64 17.10 25.20
N GLN A 324 -11.74 16.88 23.89
CA GLN A 324 -11.28 17.80 22.85
C GLN A 324 -12.18 19.03 22.81
N LEU A 325 -13.50 18.84 22.75
CA LEU A 325 -14.46 19.93 22.70
C LEU A 325 -14.39 20.81 23.96
N ARG A 326 -14.27 20.19 25.14
CA ARG A 326 -14.07 20.88 26.43
C ARG A 326 -12.81 21.73 26.42
N THR A 327 -11.72 21.18 25.90
CA THR A 327 -10.44 21.89 25.82
C THR A 327 -10.54 23.09 24.89
N VAL A 328 -11.18 22.96 23.74
CA VAL A 328 -11.38 24.07 22.80
C VAL A 328 -12.24 25.17 23.43
N MET A 329 -13.43 24.83 23.95
CA MET A 329 -14.32 25.80 24.61
C MET A 329 -13.64 26.53 25.76
N SER A 330 -12.97 25.78 26.65
CA SER A 330 -12.27 26.36 27.80
C SER A 330 -11.14 27.31 27.38
N ASN A 331 -10.42 27.02 26.29
CA ASN A 331 -9.38 27.91 25.79
C ASN A 331 -9.97 29.22 25.23
N LEU A 332 -11.07 29.14 24.49
CA LEU A 332 -11.74 30.32 23.94
C LEU A 332 -12.38 31.19 25.04
N LEU A 333 -13.04 30.58 26.02
CA LEU A 333 -13.62 31.29 27.17
C LEU A 333 -12.55 31.96 28.04
N ARG A 334 -11.42 31.28 28.26
CA ARG A 334 -10.26 31.86 28.97
C ARG A 334 -9.72 33.08 28.24
N ASN A 335 -9.59 33.01 26.91
CA ASN A 335 -9.17 34.16 26.11
C ASN A 335 -10.16 35.32 26.24
N ALA A 336 -11.46 35.05 26.12
CA ALA A 336 -12.49 36.09 26.26
C ALA A 336 -12.44 36.75 27.66
N LEU A 337 -12.27 35.96 28.73
CA LEU A 337 -12.09 36.49 30.09
C LEU A 337 -10.84 37.36 30.22
N HIS A 338 -9.75 36.97 29.57
CA HIS A 338 -8.49 37.70 29.65
C HIS A 338 -8.55 39.04 28.92
N TYR A 339 -9.06 39.07 27.69
CA TYR A 339 -9.00 40.24 26.81
C TYR A 339 -10.21 41.18 26.89
N THR A 340 -11.26 40.81 27.62
CA THR A 340 -12.41 41.69 27.88
C THR A 340 -12.22 42.37 29.23
N GLU A 341 -12.04 43.69 29.24
CA GLU A 341 -11.95 44.47 30.49
C GLU A 341 -13.32 44.90 31.02
N GLN A 342 -14.22 45.31 30.11
CA GLN A 342 -15.60 45.71 30.43
C GLN A 342 -16.53 45.25 29.31
N GLY A 343 -17.79 44.98 29.65
CA GLY A 343 -18.82 44.60 28.69
C GLY A 343 -19.32 43.17 28.87
N ALA A 344 -19.40 42.41 27.78
CA ALA A 344 -20.07 41.11 27.76
C ALA A 344 -19.32 40.06 26.93
N VAL A 345 -19.48 38.80 27.35
CA VAL A 345 -19.05 37.61 26.63
C VAL A 345 -20.26 36.71 26.41
N ARG A 346 -20.40 36.15 25.21
CA ARG A 346 -21.50 35.24 24.85
C ARG A 346 -20.93 33.93 24.33
N LEU A 347 -21.36 32.82 24.90
CA LEU A 347 -21.21 31.49 24.33
C LEU A 347 -22.48 31.18 23.55
N ILE A 348 -22.38 31.00 22.24
CA ILE A 348 -23.53 30.83 21.37
C ILE A 348 -23.43 29.49 20.65
N LEU A 349 -24.46 28.67 20.78
CA LEU A 349 -24.60 27.40 20.08
C LEU A 349 -25.36 27.62 18.78
N GLY A 350 -24.86 27.04 17.69
CA GLY A 350 -25.48 27.08 16.38
C GLY A 350 -25.58 25.68 15.77
N VAL A 351 -26.13 25.66 14.56
CA VAL A 351 -26.52 24.42 13.86
C VAL A 351 -25.31 23.56 13.48
N ASP A 352 -24.17 24.20 13.23
CA ASP A 352 -22.94 23.53 12.75
C ASP A 352 -21.78 23.67 13.76
N GLY A 353 -22.06 24.02 15.02
CA GLY A 353 -21.02 24.19 16.06
C GLY A 353 -21.32 25.29 17.07
N PHE A 354 -20.28 26.02 17.50
CA PHE A 354 -20.43 27.08 18.51
C PHE A 354 -19.51 28.26 18.24
N ARG A 355 -19.84 29.41 18.83
CA ARG A 355 -19.01 30.62 18.80
C ARG A 355 -18.90 31.29 20.15
N VAL A 356 -17.77 31.93 20.40
CA VAL A 356 -17.51 32.77 21.58
C VAL A 356 -17.33 34.20 21.10
N GLU A 357 -18.28 35.06 21.45
CA GLU A 357 -18.25 36.49 21.16
C GLU A 357 -17.81 37.26 22.41
N ASP A 358 -16.86 38.18 22.25
CA ASP A 358 -16.40 39.09 23.29
C ASP A 358 -16.46 40.54 22.82
N SER A 359 -16.68 41.47 23.76
CA SER A 359 -16.67 42.91 23.52
C SER A 359 -15.32 43.56 23.89
N GLY A 360 -14.22 42.84 23.71
CA GLY A 360 -12.88 43.23 24.13
C GLY A 360 -12.24 44.36 23.30
N LEU A 361 -10.94 44.21 23.01
CA LEU A 361 -10.18 45.14 22.16
C LEU A 361 -10.30 44.82 20.66
N GLY A 362 -10.77 43.61 20.34
CA GLY A 362 -10.85 43.12 18.97
C GLY A 362 -9.49 42.69 18.45
N ILE A 363 -9.47 42.04 17.29
CA ILE A 363 -8.24 41.57 16.65
C ILE A 363 -8.15 42.19 15.26
N PRO A 364 -7.09 42.97 14.96
CA PRO A 364 -6.88 43.52 13.63
C PRO A 364 -6.90 42.41 12.56
N GLU A 365 -7.50 42.69 11.41
CA GLU A 365 -7.65 41.72 10.31
C GLU A 365 -6.31 41.08 9.89
N GLU A 366 -5.24 41.88 9.88
CA GLU A 366 -3.88 41.43 9.57
C GLU A 366 -3.31 40.41 10.58
N GLU A 367 -3.83 40.38 11.81
CA GLU A 367 -3.37 39.51 12.89
C GLU A 367 -4.25 38.25 13.04
N GLN A 368 -5.46 38.23 12.47
CA GLN A 368 -6.46 37.17 12.66
C GLN A 368 -5.99 35.78 12.25
N GLU A 369 -5.13 35.66 11.24
CA GLU A 369 -4.54 34.36 10.87
C GLU A 369 -3.31 34.01 11.73
N LEU A 370 -2.56 35.03 12.14
CA LEU A 370 -1.32 34.91 12.90
C LEU A 370 -1.54 34.51 14.37
N ILE A 371 -2.64 34.93 15.00
CA ILE A 371 -2.95 34.62 16.41
C ILE A 371 -3.07 33.11 16.69
N PHE A 372 -3.30 32.28 15.67
CA PHE A 372 -3.34 30.83 15.82
C PHE A 372 -1.96 30.17 15.75
N HIS A 373 -0.89 30.91 15.46
CA HIS A 373 0.47 30.39 15.50
C HIS A 373 1.00 30.32 16.94
N SER A 374 1.81 29.31 17.22
CA SER A 374 2.41 29.13 18.55
C SER A 374 3.30 30.33 18.90
N PHE A 375 3.15 30.83 20.12
CA PHE A 375 3.93 31.96 20.66
C PHE A 375 3.64 33.33 20.03
N VAL A 376 2.59 33.45 19.20
CA VAL A 376 2.18 34.72 18.62
C VAL A 376 1.18 35.43 19.54
N ARG A 377 1.37 36.74 19.71
CA ARG A 377 0.49 37.64 20.46
C ARG A 377 0.14 38.84 19.58
N GLY A 378 -1.08 39.35 19.70
CA GLY A 378 -1.46 40.57 19.00
C GLY A 378 -0.75 41.81 19.57
N GLN A 379 -0.50 42.82 18.72
CA GLN A 379 0.29 44.01 19.09
C GLN A 379 -0.31 44.84 20.23
N GLN A 380 -1.60 44.68 20.51
CA GLN A 380 -2.34 45.39 21.57
C GLN A 380 -2.49 44.60 22.87
N ALA A 381 -1.88 43.41 22.99
CA ALA A 381 -2.04 42.53 24.15
C ALA A 381 -1.36 43.09 25.42
N ARG A 382 -2.08 43.91 26.20
CA ARG A 382 -1.74 44.26 27.58
C ARG A 382 -2.19 43.14 28.53
N GLY A 383 -1.36 42.13 28.75
CA GLY A 383 -1.70 41.01 29.66
C GLY A 383 -0.67 39.87 29.73
N GLU A 384 -0.77 39.03 30.75
CA GLU A 384 0.05 37.84 31.01
C GLU A 384 -0.49 36.63 30.21
N GLY A 385 0.35 35.98 29.40
CA GLY A 385 -0.04 34.86 28.52
C GLY A 385 0.94 34.60 27.37
N LEU A 386 1.17 33.33 27.03
CA LEU A 386 2.25 32.86 26.13
C LEU A 386 1.85 32.67 24.66
N GLY A 387 0.59 32.93 24.26
CA GLY A 387 0.14 32.72 22.88
C GLY A 387 0.04 31.25 22.47
N LEU A 388 -0.29 30.36 23.41
CA LEU A 388 -0.40 28.91 23.17
C LEU A 388 -1.85 28.40 23.11
N GLY A 389 -2.81 29.13 23.68
CA GLY A 389 -4.21 28.67 23.76
C GLY A 389 -4.87 28.53 22.38
N LEU A 390 -4.72 29.54 21.51
CA LEU A 390 -5.29 29.51 20.16
C LEU A 390 -4.58 28.53 19.23
N SER A 391 -3.28 28.33 19.39
CA SER A 391 -2.56 27.31 18.61
C SER A 391 -2.98 25.89 18.99
N LEU A 392 -3.29 25.64 20.28
CA LEU A 392 -3.90 24.40 20.75
C LEU A 392 -5.30 24.22 20.17
N VAL A 393 -6.13 25.27 20.16
CA VAL A 393 -7.46 25.23 19.52
C VAL A 393 -7.35 24.83 18.05
N ARG A 394 -6.49 25.50 17.27
CA ARG A 394 -6.27 25.18 15.85
C ARG A 394 -5.80 23.74 15.64
N ARG A 395 -4.90 23.25 16.50
CA ARG A 395 -4.39 21.87 16.41
C ARG A 395 -5.48 20.84 16.70
N ILE A 396 -6.29 21.05 17.73
CA ILE A 396 -7.41 20.14 18.05
C ILE A 396 -8.42 20.15 16.91
N CYS A 397 -8.81 21.34 16.40
CA CYS A 397 -9.75 21.45 15.29
C CYS A 397 -9.24 20.69 14.06
N GLN A 398 -7.98 20.89 13.65
CA GLN A 398 -7.37 20.17 12.53
C GLN A 398 -7.36 18.64 12.73
N GLN A 399 -7.14 18.16 13.95
CA GLN A 399 -7.13 16.73 14.27
C GLN A 399 -8.51 16.09 14.24
N GLN A 400 -9.54 16.84 14.63
CA GLN A 400 -10.93 16.40 14.65
C GLN A 400 -11.65 16.67 13.31
N GLY A 401 -11.00 17.32 12.35
CA GLY A 401 -11.63 17.75 11.10
C GLY A 401 -12.54 18.98 11.25
N TRP A 402 -12.49 19.66 12.39
CA TRP A 402 -13.23 20.89 12.66
C TRP A 402 -12.51 22.11 12.08
N GLU A 403 -13.26 23.18 11.86
CA GLU A 403 -12.72 24.45 11.42
C GLU A 403 -12.83 25.49 12.54
N VAL A 404 -11.81 26.32 12.71
CA VAL A 404 -11.86 27.48 13.62
C VAL A 404 -11.58 28.76 12.84
N ARG A 405 -12.38 29.78 13.07
CA ARG A 405 -12.26 31.11 12.48
C ARG A 405 -12.35 32.18 13.55
N VAL A 406 -11.81 33.35 13.26
CA VAL A 406 -12.04 34.56 14.05
C VAL A 406 -12.54 35.65 13.12
N GLU A 407 -13.53 36.40 13.58
CA GLU A 407 -14.08 37.57 12.91
C GLU A 407 -14.22 38.70 13.93
N SER A 408 -14.29 39.95 13.47
CA SER A 408 -14.56 41.08 14.36
C SER A 408 -16.03 41.10 14.76
N SER A 409 -16.31 41.33 16.04
CA SER A 409 -17.67 41.47 16.58
C SER A 409 -17.94 42.94 16.94
N GLY A 410 -18.76 43.64 16.15
CA GLY A 410 -19.04 45.07 16.37
C GLY A 410 -17.83 45.99 16.11
N GLU A 411 -17.77 47.14 16.80
CA GLU A 411 -16.70 48.15 16.60
C GLU A 411 -15.35 47.78 17.24
N SER A 412 -15.33 46.89 18.25
CA SER A 412 -14.08 46.51 18.96
C SER A 412 -14.07 45.10 19.56
N GLY A 413 -14.96 44.18 19.19
CA GLY A 413 -14.99 42.81 19.75
C GLY A 413 -14.37 41.74 18.85
N SER A 414 -14.29 40.52 19.35
CA SER A 414 -13.91 39.33 18.55
C SER A 414 -15.00 38.26 18.62
N CYS A 415 -15.15 37.50 17.55
CA CYS A 415 -16.02 36.33 17.45
C CYS A 415 -15.20 35.14 16.99
N PHE A 416 -14.92 34.21 17.90
CA PHE A 416 -14.28 32.95 17.57
C PHE A 416 -15.34 31.90 17.25
N SER A 417 -15.40 31.45 16.00
CA SER A 417 -16.35 30.44 15.54
C SER A 417 -15.66 29.11 15.33
N VAL A 418 -16.22 28.04 15.88
CA VAL A 418 -15.76 26.66 15.69
C VAL A 418 -16.88 25.89 14.97
N ILE A 419 -16.59 25.49 13.74
CA ILE A 419 -17.48 24.68 12.91
C ILE A 419 -17.10 23.22 13.12
N LEU A 420 -18.03 22.46 13.66
CA LEU A 420 -17.88 21.03 13.90
C LEU A 420 -18.33 20.32 12.62
N VAL A 421 -17.40 19.60 11.98
CA VAL A 421 -17.66 18.87 10.74
C VAL A 421 -17.58 17.38 11.03
N ASP A 422 -18.57 16.61 10.55
CA ASP A 422 -18.65 15.17 10.78
C ASP A 422 -17.46 14.44 10.12
N GLY A 423 -16.64 13.81 10.94
CA GLY A 423 -15.56 12.92 10.49
C GLY A 423 -16.12 11.54 10.18
N ARG A 424 -16.72 11.39 8.99
CA ARG A 424 -17.09 10.07 8.45
C ARG A 424 -15.88 9.20 8.11
#